data_AF-A0A5D3BZ15-F1
#
_entry.id   AF-A0A5D3BZ15-F1
#
_cell.length_a   1.000
_cell.length_b   1.000
_cell.length_c   1.000
_cell.angle_alpha   90.00
_cell.angle_beta   90.00
_cell.angle_gamma   90.00
#
_symmetry.space_group_name_H-M   'P 1'
#
loop_
_entity.id
_entity.type
_entity.pdbx_description
1 polymer ?
#
loop_
_entity_poly.entity_id
_entity_poly.type
_entity_poly.pdbx_seq_one_letter_code
_entity_poly.pdbx_strand_id
1 'polypeptide(L)'
;MYGKQPLTEALMKYQEIIAKTSPYNEGVEKTSFDGLMPEQGREERPLKMVVINEVAIQLLEDKSGDLLAIIFGETLKREEEQKDQEERERLDKEKVEKERANKESKKREEIKEKEREERPKQEKEMKKRRKGRKETRWRRRRKKGRRKKMRKRRKKKMRREERKSKCPRRHKKKL
;
A
#
# COMPACT_ATOMS: atom_id res chain seq x y z
N MET A 1 15.04 -21.57 9.26
CA MET A 1 15.06 -22.66 10.26
C MET A 1 16.43 -22.71 10.95
N TYR A 2 16.74 -21.73 11.81
CA TYR A 2 18.06 -21.61 12.49
C TYR A 2 17.86 -21.57 14.00
N GLY A 3 17.53 -22.72 14.60
CA GLY A 3 17.01 -22.71 15.97
C GLY A 3 17.33 -23.89 16.84
N LYS A 4 17.87 -24.98 16.29
CA LYS A 4 18.25 -26.16 17.06
C LYS A 4 19.75 -26.26 17.29
N GLN A 5 20.57 -25.68 16.40
CA GLN A 5 22.03 -25.79 16.39
C GLN A 5 22.77 -25.08 17.53
N PRO A 6 22.46 -23.82 17.92
CA PRO A 6 23.27 -23.14 18.94
C PRO A 6 23.18 -23.81 20.31
N LEU A 7 21.95 -24.15 20.76
CA LEU A 7 21.76 -24.85 22.03
C LEU A 7 22.39 -26.24 22.04
N THR A 8 22.27 -26.99 20.94
CA THR A 8 22.89 -28.32 20.87
C THR A 8 24.42 -28.23 20.87
N GLU A 9 25.01 -27.23 20.21
CA GLU A 9 26.45 -26.98 20.27
C GLU A 9 26.91 -26.52 21.67
N ALA A 10 26.15 -25.66 22.35
CA ALA A 10 26.44 -25.22 23.71
C ALA A 10 26.35 -26.38 24.71
N LEU A 11 25.33 -27.23 24.60
CA LEU A 11 25.15 -28.42 25.42
C LEU A 11 26.27 -29.45 25.18
N MET A 12 26.66 -29.68 23.92
CA MET A 12 27.79 -30.58 23.60
C MET A 12 29.13 -30.05 24.15
N LYS A 13 29.42 -28.74 24.02
CA LYS A 13 30.62 -28.13 24.61
C LYS A 13 30.63 -28.23 26.12
N TYR A 14 29.48 -28.02 26.78
CA TYR A 14 29.36 -28.16 28.22
C TYR A 14 29.66 -29.59 28.67
N GLN A 15 29.15 -30.59 27.93
CA GLN A 15 29.46 -32.00 28.16
C GLN A 15 30.95 -32.32 27.95
N GLU A 16 31.59 -31.75 26.93
CA GLU A 16 33.02 -31.91 26.68
C GLU A 16 33.88 -31.29 27.80
N ILE A 17 33.48 -30.15 28.34
CA ILE A 17 34.15 -29.49 29.47
C ILE A 17 34.01 -30.31 30.75
N ILE A 18 32.80 -30.82 31.04
CA ILE A 18 32.59 -31.75 32.16
C ILE A 18 33.45 -33.00 31.96
N ALA A 19 33.51 -33.53 30.74
CA ALA A 19 34.30 -34.72 30.46
C ALA A 19 35.79 -34.51 30.74
N LYS A 20 36.34 -33.34 30.35
CA LYS A 20 37.75 -32.96 30.55
C LYS A 20 38.12 -32.58 31.99
N THR A 21 37.15 -32.06 32.75
CA THR A 21 37.38 -31.61 34.14
C THR A 21 37.02 -32.67 35.19
N SER A 22 36.43 -33.79 34.76
CA SER A 22 36.12 -34.90 35.65
C SER A 22 37.33 -35.82 35.82
N PRO A 23 37.84 -36.03 37.05
CA PRO A 23 38.90 -37.01 37.32
C PRO A 23 38.46 -38.47 37.13
N TYR A 24 37.19 -38.72 36.78
CA TYR A 24 36.63 -40.06 36.59
C TYR A 24 36.64 -40.55 35.14
N ASN A 25 37.03 -39.72 34.16
CA ASN A 25 36.93 -40.03 32.73
C ASN A 25 38.24 -40.50 32.07
N GLU A 26 39.31 -40.71 32.83
CA GLU A 26 40.58 -41.27 32.31
C GLU A 26 40.48 -42.78 31.95
N GLY A 27 39.28 -43.31 31.75
CA GLY A 27 39.05 -44.74 31.47
C GLY A 27 37.79 -45.07 30.67
N VAL A 28 37.12 -44.10 30.04
CA VAL A 28 35.92 -44.36 29.20
C VAL A 28 36.21 -44.16 27.72
N GLU A 29 37.43 -44.47 27.28
CA GLU A 29 37.66 -44.87 25.89
C GLU A 29 38.01 -46.36 25.89
N LYS A 30 37.04 -47.17 25.43
CA LYS A 30 37.06 -48.63 25.23
C LYS A 30 36.82 -49.48 26.47
N THR A 31 35.55 -49.75 26.74
CA THR A 31 35.17 -51.03 27.36
C THR A 31 34.13 -51.72 26.50
N SER A 32 34.63 -52.53 25.57
CA SER A 32 33.99 -53.81 25.24
C SER A 32 33.77 -54.56 26.56
N PHE A 33 32.57 -55.07 26.70
CA PHE A 33 32.06 -55.87 27.81
C PHE A 33 32.95 -57.10 28.03
N ASP A 34 34.00 -57.01 28.85
CA ASP A 34 34.50 -58.15 29.62
C ASP A 34 35.46 -57.69 30.75
N GLY A 35 35.43 -58.42 31.86
CA GLY A 35 35.80 -57.95 33.18
C GLY A 35 37.24 -57.50 33.43
N LEU A 36 37.37 -56.55 34.37
CA LEU A 36 38.45 -56.46 35.36
C LEU A 36 38.12 -55.33 36.33
N MET A 37 37.90 -55.69 37.60
CA MET A 37 37.79 -54.77 38.73
C MET A 37 39.14 -54.10 39.00
N PRO A 38 39.16 -52.79 39.31
CA PRO A 38 40.14 -52.25 40.24
C PRO A 38 39.42 -51.69 41.47
N GLU A 39 39.65 -52.31 42.62
CA GLU A 39 39.50 -51.67 43.93
C GLU A 39 40.43 -50.45 44.00
N GLN A 40 39.86 -49.26 44.15
CA GLN A 40 40.47 -48.11 44.84
C GLN A 40 39.35 -47.09 45.08
N GLY A 41 39.21 -46.67 46.35
CA GLY A 41 38.02 -46.01 46.90
C GLY A 41 37.47 -44.88 46.02
N ARG A 42 36.22 -45.04 45.59
CA ARG A 42 35.44 -44.02 44.87
C ARG A 42 34.13 -43.86 45.61
N GLU A 43 33.91 -42.68 46.20
CA GLU A 43 32.56 -42.27 46.55
C GLU A 43 31.72 -42.33 45.27
N GLU A 44 30.78 -43.27 45.18
CA GLU A 44 29.79 -43.33 44.11
C GLU A 44 28.89 -42.08 44.20
N ARG A 45 29.34 -40.97 43.63
CA ARG A 45 28.49 -39.78 43.49
C ARG A 45 27.40 -40.09 42.47
N PRO A 46 26.12 -39.87 42.80
CA PRO A 46 25.04 -40.18 41.88
C PRO A 46 25.14 -39.30 40.63
N LEU A 47 25.30 -39.94 39.47
CA LEU A 47 25.20 -39.30 38.17
C LEU A 47 23.74 -39.35 37.70
N LYS A 48 23.21 -38.21 37.29
CA LYS A 48 21.87 -38.07 36.74
C LYS A 48 21.95 -37.86 35.24
N MET A 49 21.21 -38.67 34.49
CA MET A 49 21.07 -38.51 33.05
C MET A 49 19.87 -37.61 32.76
N VAL A 50 20.08 -36.55 31.99
CA VAL A 50 19.05 -35.60 31.57
C VAL A 50 19.06 -35.52 30.05
N VAL A 51 17.88 -35.63 29.43
CA VAL A 51 17.73 -35.52 27.98
C VAL A 51 17.10 -34.17 27.65
N ILE A 52 17.81 -33.34 26.89
CA ILE A 52 17.35 -32.01 26.44
C ILE A 52 17.53 -31.93 24.93
N ASN A 53 16.45 -31.66 24.19
CA ASN A 53 16.45 -31.56 22.73
C ASN A 53 17.20 -32.71 22.04
N GLU A 54 16.86 -33.95 22.43
CA GLU A 54 17.43 -35.19 21.88
C GLU A 54 18.90 -35.47 22.26
N VAL A 55 19.54 -34.59 23.04
CA VAL A 55 20.89 -34.80 23.58
C VAL A 55 20.81 -35.36 25.00
N ALA A 56 21.42 -36.53 25.23
CA ALA A 56 21.54 -37.15 26.54
C ALA A 56 22.82 -36.67 27.23
N ILE A 57 22.65 -35.99 28.37
CA ILE A 57 23.74 -35.39 29.14
C ILE A 57 23.79 -36.07 30.51
N GLN A 58 24.97 -36.57 30.88
CA GLN A 58 25.22 -37.08 32.22
C GLN A 58 25.83 -35.96 33.08
N LEU A 59 25.18 -35.70 34.22
CA LEU A 59 25.55 -34.62 35.12
C LEU A 59 25.67 -35.15 36.54
N LEU A 60 26.59 -34.55 37.30
CA LEU A 60 26.56 -34.64 38.75
C LEU A 60 25.38 -33.81 39.27
N GLU A 61 24.76 -34.26 40.36
CA GLU A 61 23.58 -33.61 40.94
C GLU A 61 23.80 -32.12 41.24
N ASP A 62 25.03 -31.75 41.59
CA ASP A 62 25.45 -30.38 41.90
C ASP A 62 25.56 -29.46 40.65
N LYS A 63 25.58 -30.01 39.43
CA LYS A 63 25.80 -29.27 38.17
C LYS A 63 24.53 -29.02 37.35
N SER A 64 23.35 -29.42 37.82
CA SER A 64 22.10 -29.16 37.11
C SER A 64 21.74 -27.67 37.04
N GLY A 65 22.19 -26.86 38.01
CA GLY A 65 21.96 -25.41 38.02
C GLY A 65 22.65 -24.68 36.85
N ASP A 66 23.89 -25.06 36.55
CA ASP A 66 24.66 -24.51 35.43
C ASP A 66 23.99 -24.78 34.07
N LEU A 67 23.40 -25.97 33.92
CA LEU A 67 22.70 -26.37 32.71
C LEU A 67 21.44 -25.52 32.47
N LEU A 68 20.70 -25.21 33.54
CA LEU A 68 19.55 -24.31 33.47
C LEU A 68 19.99 -22.90 33.07
N ALA A 69 21.10 -22.40 33.60
CA ALA A 69 21.62 -21.08 33.24
C ALA A 69 21.97 -20.97 31.74
N ILE A 70 22.51 -22.03 31.13
CA ILE A 70 22.79 -22.10 29.69
C ILE A 70 21.50 -22.03 28.87
N ILE A 71 20.50 -22.83 29.25
CA ILE A 71 19.20 -22.86 28.56
C ILE A 71 18.51 -21.49 28.66
N PHE A 72 18.42 -20.93 29.87
CA PHE A 72 17.81 -19.62 30.09
C PHE A 72 18.54 -18.52 29.32
N GLY A 73 19.88 -18.48 29.39
CA GLY A 73 20.68 -17.47 28.71
C GLY A 73 20.53 -17.48 27.18
N GLU A 74 20.39 -18.66 26.57
CA GLU A 74 20.12 -18.75 25.13
C GLU A 74 18.67 -18.38 24.75
N THR A 75 17.69 -18.83 25.54
CA THR A 75 16.28 -18.48 25.26
C THR A 75 16.04 -16.97 25.31
N LEU A 76 16.70 -16.27 26.24
CA LEU A 76 16.55 -14.83 26.43
C LEU A 76 17.11 -14.03 25.25
N LYS A 77 18.31 -14.38 24.76
CA LYS A 77 18.91 -13.75 23.58
C LYS A 77 18.04 -13.90 22.34
N ARG A 78 17.43 -15.07 22.18
CA ARG A 78 16.58 -15.37 21.03
C ARG A 78 15.25 -14.61 21.05
N GLU A 79 14.70 -14.36 22.23
CA GLU A 79 13.50 -13.53 22.38
C GLU A 79 13.79 -12.06 22.04
N GLU A 80 14.96 -11.56 22.42
CA GLU A 80 15.40 -10.20 22.11
C GLU A 80 15.63 -10.00 20.60
N GLU A 81 16.32 -10.95 19.94
CA GLU A 81 16.50 -10.93 18.48
C GLU A 81 15.18 -11.02 17.70
N GLN A 82 14.20 -11.77 18.21
CA GLN A 82 12.87 -11.83 17.60
C GLN A 82 12.12 -10.51 17.72
N LYS A 83 12.19 -9.85 18.89
CA LYS A 83 11.57 -8.53 19.09
C LYS A 83 12.20 -7.48 18.18
N ASP A 84 13.52 -7.48 18.04
CA ASP A 84 14.25 -6.58 17.14
C ASP A 84 13.86 -6.79 15.66
N GLN A 85 13.70 -8.05 15.22
CA GLN A 85 13.21 -8.34 13.87
C GLN A 85 11.79 -7.86 13.66
N GLU A 86 10.90 -8.08 14.63
CA GLU A 86 9.51 -7.65 14.54
C GLU A 86 9.40 -6.12 14.50
N GLU A 87 10.21 -5.40 15.28
CA GLU A 87 10.23 -3.94 15.28
C GLU A 87 10.73 -3.39 13.93
N ARG A 88 11.76 -3.99 13.35
CA ARG A 88 12.25 -3.64 12.00
C ARG A 88 11.18 -3.86 10.94
N GLU A 89 10.47 -4.99 10.97
CA GLU A 89 9.37 -5.24 10.04
C GLU A 89 8.24 -4.21 10.18
N ARG A 90 7.88 -3.82 11.42
CA ARG A 90 6.86 -2.80 11.66
C ARG A 90 7.28 -1.45 11.09
N LEU A 91 8.53 -1.04 11.30
CA LEU A 91 9.08 0.20 10.75
C LEU A 91 9.10 0.20 9.21
N ASP A 92 9.44 -0.93 8.58
CA ASP A 92 9.44 -1.03 7.13
C ASP A 92 8.02 -1.02 6.55
N LYS A 93 7.05 -1.70 7.20
CA LYS A 93 5.63 -1.62 6.82
C LYS A 93 5.12 -0.17 6.91
N GLU A 94 5.47 0.53 7.99
CA GLU A 94 5.07 1.94 8.18
C GLU A 94 5.68 2.87 7.11
N LYS A 95 6.97 2.68 6.76
CA LYS A 95 7.61 3.44 5.67
C LYS A 95 6.92 3.23 4.33
N VAL A 96 6.58 1.98 4.02
CA VAL A 96 5.87 1.63 2.78
C VAL A 96 4.48 2.27 2.74
N GLU A 97 3.74 2.26 3.86
CA GLU A 97 2.44 2.92 3.94
C GLU A 97 2.54 4.44 3.77
N LYS A 98 3.51 5.08 4.45
CA LYS A 98 3.78 6.52 4.28
C LYS A 98 4.12 6.87 2.85
N GLU A 99 4.92 6.06 2.16
CA GLU A 99 5.27 6.28 0.75
C GLU A 99 4.05 6.13 -0.17
N ARG A 100 3.19 5.13 0.06
CA ARG A 100 1.93 4.94 -0.68
C ARG A 100 0.99 6.12 -0.48
N ALA A 101 0.80 6.56 0.75
CA ALA A 101 -0.03 7.72 1.07
C ALA A 101 0.46 9.00 0.38
N ASN A 102 1.78 9.21 0.34
CA ASN A 102 2.39 10.36 -0.34
C ASN A 102 2.24 10.27 -1.87
N LYS A 103 2.40 9.09 -2.46
CA LYS A 103 2.14 8.87 -3.89
C LYS A 103 0.67 9.14 -4.25
N GLU A 104 -0.26 8.73 -3.38
CA GLU A 104 -1.68 8.97 -3.60
C GLU A 104 -2.06 10.45 -3.46
N SER A 105 -1.54 11.15 -2.45
CA SER A 105 -1.80 12.58 -2.26
C SER A 105 -1.29 13.40 -3.46
N LYS A 106 -0.08 13.12 -3.96
CA LYS A 106 0.46 13.77 -5.17
C LYS A 106 -0.42 13.57 -6.39
N LYS A 107 -0.91 12.34 -6.63
CA LYS A 107 -1.84 12.07 -7.74
C LYS A 107 -3.14 12.86 -7.60
N ARG A 108 -3.69 12.94 -6.39
CA ARG A 108 -4.91 13.71 -6.11
C ARG A 108 -4.69 15.22 -6.34
N GLU A 109 -3.54 15.75 -5.96
CA GLU A 109 -3.20 17.16 -6.24
C GLU A 109 -3.04 17.43 -7.73
N GLU A 110 -2.35 16.56 -8.46
CA GLU A 110 -2.18 16.68 -9.91
C GLU A 110 -3.54 16.68 -10.65
N ILE A 111 -4.47 15.81 -10.23
CA ILE A 111 -5.83 15.78 -10.78
C ILE A 111 -6.56 17.10 -10.49
N LYS A 112 -6.49 17.60 -9.26
CA LYS A 112 -7.12 18.89 -8.89
C LYS A 112 -6.55 20.05 -9.69
N GLU A 113 -5.25 20.05 -9.96
CA GLU A 113 -4.60 21.08 -10.75
C GLU A 113 -5.07 21.05 -12.20
N LYS A 114 -5.07 19.88 -12.83
CA LYS A 114 -5.63 19.69 -14.18
C LYS A 114 -7.08 20.15 -14.26
N GLU A 115 -7.90 19.80 -13.28
CA GLU A 115 -9.31 20.20 -13.23
C GLU A 115 -9.46 21.73 -13.10
N ARG A 116 -8.63 22.38 -12.26
CA ARG A 116 -8.60 23.84 -12.12
C ARG A 116 -8.21 24.54 -13.43
N GLU A 117 -7.33 23.94 -14.22
CA GLU A 117 -6.90 24.49 -15.50
C GLU A 117 -7.95 24.28 -16.61
N GLU A 118 -8.65 23.14 -16.60
CA GLU A 118 -9.58 22.76 -17.66
C GLU A 118 -10.98 23.39 -17.50
N ARG A 119 -11.51 23.47 -16.27
CA ARG A 119 -12.80 24.11 -15.96
C ARG A 119 -12.99 25.50 -16.61
N PRO A 120 -12.05 26.45 -16.51
CA PRO A 120 -12.23 27.77 -17.12
C PRO A 120 -12.21 27.73 -18.65
N LYS A 121 -11.48 26.78 -19.25
CA LYS A 121 -11.46 26.59 -20.72
C LYS A 121 -12.84 26.13 -21.19
N GLN A 122 -13.40 25.10 -20.55
CA GLN A 122 -14.75 24.60 -20.84
C GLN A 122 -15.83 25.67 -20.60
N GLU A 123 -15.74 26.44 -19.51
CA GLU A 123 -16.69 27.51 -19.22
C GLU A 123 -16.66 28.63 -20.28
N LYS A 124 -15.45 29.05 -20.69
CA LYS A 124 -15.27 30.05 -21.75
C LYS A 124 -15.86 29.56 -23.07
N GLU A 125 -15.67 28.29 -23.42
CA GLU A 125 -16.24 27.69 -24.62
C GLU A 125 -17.78 27.69 -24.58
N MET A 126 -18.37 27.25 -23.47
CA MET A 126 -19.81 27.27 -23.26
C MET A 126 -20.39 28.69 -23.35
N LYS A 127 -19.71 29.69 -22.78
CA LYS A 127 -20.07 31.11 -22.91
C LYS A 127 -20.02 31.57 -24.37
N LYS A 128 -18.98 31.21 -25.14
CA LYS A 128 -18.88 31.52 -26.58
C LYS A 128 -20.03 30.89 -27.37
N ARG A 129 -20.34 29.60 -27.14
CA ARG A 129 -21.47 28.90 -27.79
C ARG A 129 -22.81 29.57 -27.47
N ARG A 130 -23.05 29.98 -26.22
CA ARG A 130 -24.27 30.72 -25.84
C ARG A 130 -24.37 32.07 -26.55
N LYS A 131 -23.26 32.83 -26.64
CA LYS A 131 -23.22 34.11 -27.38
C LYS A 131 -23.55 33.90 -28.87
N GLY A 132 -22.93 32.92 -29.53
CA GLY A 132 -23.21 32.59 -30.93
C GLY A 132 -24.67 32.18 -31.18
N ARG A 133 -25.28 31.41 -30.28
CA ARG A 133 -26.72 31.07 -30.33
C ARG A 133 -27.62 32.29 -30.19
N LYS A 134 -27.29 33.22 -29.28
CA LYS A 134 -28.05 34.48 -29.11
C LYS A 134 -27.95 35.35 -30.37
N GLU A 135 -26.75 35.47 -30.94
CA GLU A 135 -26.52 36.27 -32.14
C GLU A 135 -27.27 35.70 -33.36
N THR A 136 -27.17 34.39 -33.60
CA THR A 136 -27.92 33.73 -34.68
C THR A 136 -29.44 33.88 -34.52
N ARG A 137 -29.96 33.77 -33.29
CA ARG A 137 -31.37 34.06 -33.00
C ARG A 137 -31.75 35.50 -33.32
N TRP A 138 -30.91 36.47 -32.96
CA TRP A 138 -31.13 37.89 -33.27
C TRP A 138 -31.10 38.15 -34.79
N ARG A 139 -30.10 37.62 -35.51
CA ARG A 139 -30.01 37.72 -36.97
C ARG A 139 -31.27 37.16 -37.65
N ARG A 140 -31.78 36.00 -37.20
CA ARG A 140 -33.04 35.41 -37.69
C ARG A 140 -34.24 36.34 -37.44
N ARG A 141 -34.37 36.91 -36.23
CA ARG A 141 -35.43 37.89 -35.91
C ARG A 141 -35.36 39.13 -36.80
N ARG A 142 -34.16 39.70 -36.99
CA ARG A 142 -33.94 40.87 -37.86
C ARG A 142 -34.31 40.57 -39.32
N LYS A 143 -33.90 39.42 -39.86
CA LYS A 143 -34.29 38.96 -41.21
C LYS A 143 -35.81 38.80 -41.35
N LYS A 144 -36.47 38.15 -40.38
CA LYS A 144 -37.95 38.02 -40.35
C LYS A 144 -38.63 39.39 -40.32
N GLY A 145 -38.14 40.32 -39.50
CA GLY A 145 -38.64 41.70 -39.43
C GLY A 145 -38.53 42.43 -40.77
N ARG A 146 -37.36 42.37 -41.42
CA ARG A 146 -37.15 42.94 -42.76
C ARG A 146 -38.11 42.36 -43.80
N ARG A 147 -38.27 41.03 -43.84
CA ARG A 147 -39.22 40.34 -44.74
C ARG A 147 -40.67 40.78 -44.49
N LYS A 148 -41.10 40.87 -43.22
CA LYS A 148 -42.42 41.40 -42.85
C LYS A 148 -42.62 42.84 -43.33
N LYS A 149 -41.63 43.72 -43.16
CA LYS A 149 -41.68 45.13 -43.61
C LYS A 149 -41.81 45.22 -45.14
N MET A 150 -41.03 44.43 -45.88
CA MET A 150 -41.11 44.37 -47.35
C MET A 150 -42.49 43.86 -47.83
N ARG A 151 -43.03 42.80 -47.21
CA ARG A 151 -44.37 42.29 -47.52
C ARG A 151 -45.46 43.33 -47.28
N LYS A 152 -45.38 44.08 -46.17
CA LYS A 152 -46.31 45.20 -45.88
C LYS A 152 -46.22 46.31 -46.93
N ARG A 153 -45.00 46.70 -47.34
CA ARG A 153 -44.78 47.70 -48.40
C ARG A 153 -45.37 47.26 -49.74
N ARG A 154 -45.10 46.01 -50.17
CA ARG A 154 -45.68 45.43 -51.40
C ARG A 154 -47.20 45.43 -51.37
N LYS A 155 -47.83 44.94 -50.29
CA LYS A 155 -49.29 44.97 -50.11
C LYS A 155 -49.87 46.40 -50.19
N LYS A 156 -49.21 47.38 -49.56
CA LYS A 156 -49.64 48.79 -49.62
C LYS A 156 -49.53 49.37 -51.03
N LYS A 157 -48.49 49.00 -51.79
CA LYS A 157 -48.32 49.40 -53.21
C LYS A 157 -49.45 48.83 -54.07
N MET A 158 -49.71 47.52 -53.99
CA MET A 158 -50.80 46.90 -54.76
C MET A 158 -52.17 47.53 -54.45
N ARG A 159 -52.49 47.77 -53.17
CA ARG A 159 -53.74 48.47 -52.79
C ARG A 159 -53.86 49.88 -53.37
N ARG A 160 -52.74 50.60 -53.53
CA ARG A 160 -52.73 51.94 -54.14
C ARG A 160 -52.96 51.87 -55.65
N GLU A 161 -52.33 50.90 -56.32
CA GLU A 161 -52.52 50.66 -57.76
C GLU A 161 -53.96 50.22 -58.05
N GLU A 162 -54.52 49.31 -57.26
CA GLU A 162 -55.91 48.88 -57.36
C GLU A 162 -56.92 50.02 -57.15
N ARG A 163 -56.63 50.95 -56.21
CA ARG A 163 -57.46 52.16 -56.04
C ARG A 163 -57.37 53.11 -57.24
N LYS A 164 -56.20 53.21 -57.87
CA LYS A 164 -56.01 54.05 -59.06
C LYS A 164 -56.74 53.47 -60.28
N SER A 165 -56.76 52.16 -60.46
CA SER A 165 -57.49 51.52 -61.55
C SER A 165 -59.01 51.58 -61.38
N LYS A 166 -59.51 51.59 -60.14
CA LYS A 166 -60.95 51.71 -59.83
C LYS A 166 -61.52 53.13 -59.96
N CYS A 167 -60.70 54.17 -60.09
CA CYS A 167 -61.13 55.54 -60.39
C CYS A 167 -60.85 55.84 -61.87
N PRO A 168 -61.75 55.51 -62.82
CA PRO A 168 -61.61 56.00 -64.17
C PRO A 168 -61.67 57.53 -64.12
N ARG A 169 -60.62 58.19 -64.64
CA ARG A 169 -60.63 59.65 -64.83
C ARG A 169 -61.88 59.97 -65.64
N ARG A 170 -62.87 60.63 -65.01
CA ARG A 170 -63.94 61.33 -65.72
C ARG A 170 -63.28 62.38 -66.60
N HIS A 171 -62.95 62.02 -67.83
CA HIS A 171 -62.66 62.99 -68.88
C HIS A 171 -63.99 63.71 -69.15
N LYS A 172 -64.20 64.85 -68.50
CA LYS A 172 -65.22 65.81 -68.92
C LYS A 172 -64.80 66.29 -70.31
N LYS A 173 -65.36 65.68 -71.35
CA LYS A 173 -65.35 66.23 -72.71
C LYS A 173 -66.16 67.52 -72.61
N LYS A 174 -65.51 68.68 -72.66
CA LYS A 174 -66.19 69.96 -72.84
C LYS A 174 -66.65 69.99 -74.31
N LEU A 175 -67.96 70.01 -74.52
CA LEU A 175 -68.58 70.53 -75.74
C LEU A 175 -68.80 72.02 -75.53
#